data_AF-A0A0M9DYG5-F1
#
_entry.id   AF-A0A0M9DYG5-F1
#
_cell.length_a   1.000
_cell.length_b   1.000
_cell.length_c   1.000
_cell.angle_alpha   90.00
_cell.angle_beta   90.00
_cell.angle_gamma   90.00
#
_symmetry.space_group_name_H-M   'P 1'
#
loop_
_entity.id
_entity.type
_entity.pdbx_description
1 polymer ?
#
loop_
_entity_poly.entity_id
_entity_poly.type
_entity_poly.pdbx_seq_one_letter_code
_entity_poly.pdbx_strand_id
1 'polypeptide(L)' 'DFLEKIHSYSKQQKNKKIIPSFWSASGFTVQAKNLCKEKNIGIAERIEYL' A
#
# COMPACT_ATOMS: atom_id res chain seq x y z
N ASP A 1 2.54 -14.44 7.60
CA ASP A 1 1.22 -13.79 7.65
C ASP A 1 0.97 -12.79 6.51
N PHE A 2 1.57 -11.59 6.49
CA PHE A 2 1.24 -10.57 5.47
C PHE A 2 1.46 -11.01 4.00
N LEU A 3 2.64 -11.53 3.69
CA LEU A 3 2.97 -12.02 2.34
C LEU A 3 2.08 -13.19 1.91
N GLU A 4 1.74 -14.05 2.86
CA GLU A 4 0.88 -15.21 2.63
C GLU A 4 -0.55 -14.82 2.30
N LYS A 5 -1.08 -13.77 2.97
CA LYS A 5 -2.36 -13.16 2.64
C LYS A 5 -2.34 -12.53 1.24
N ILE A 6 -1.30 -11.76 0.90
CA ILE A 6 -1.17 -11.18 -0.46
C ILE A 6 -1.18 -12.29 -1.51
N HIS A 7 -0.44 -13.36 -1.27
CA HIS A 7 -0.36 -14.48 -2.20
C HIS A 7 -1.71 -15.18 -2.36
N SER A 8 -2.43 -15.40 -1.25
CA SER A 8 -3.77 -15.98 -1.25
C SER A 8 -4.79 -15.10 -1.99
N TYR A 9 -4.82 -13.80 -1.72
CA TYR A 9 -5.72 -12.87 -2.41
C TYR A 9 -5.40 -12.75 -3.91
N SER A 10 -4.13 -12.74 -4.28
CA SER A 10 -3.69 -12.70 -5.68
C SER A 10 -4.18 -13.94 -6.45
N LYS A 11 -4.14 -15.13 -5.83
CA LYS A 11 -4.68 -16.37 -6.43
C LYS A 11 -6.18 -16.32 -6.64
N GLN A 12 -6.93 -15.69 -5.72
CA GLN A 12 -8.38 -15.56 -5.80
C GLN A 12 -8.82 -14.51 -6.83
N GLN A 13 -8.01 -13.48 -7.08
CA GLN A 13 -8.35 -12.35 -7.94
C GLN A 13 -7.44 -12.31 -9.18
N LYS A 14 -7.47 -13.35 -10.02
CA LYS A 14 -6.55 -13.54 -11.16
C LYS A 14 -6.49 -12.37 -12.16
N ASN A 15 -7.56 -11.58 -12.27
CA ASN A 15 -7.64 -10.44 -13.20
C ASN A 15 -7.38 -9.09 -12.52
N LYS A 16 -7.00 -9.06 -11.24
CA LYS A 16 -6.72 -7.84 -10.50
C LYS A 16 -5.27 -7.86 -10.02
N LYS A 17 -4.57 -6.75 -10.23
CA LYS A 17 -3.25 -6.53 -9.66
C LYS A 17 -3.40 -6.17 -8.18
N ILE A 18 -2.97 -7.06 -7.29
CA ILE A 18 -2.90 -6.77 -5.85
C ILE A 18 -1.59 -6.04 -5.58
N ILE A 19 -1.67 -4.84 -5.01
CA ILE A 19 -0.52 -4.02 -4.65
C ILE A 19 -0.52 -3.85 -3.13
N PRO A 20 0.58 -4.21 -2.43
CA PRO A 20 0.69 -3.92 -1.00
C PRO A 20 0.72 -2.41 -0.78
N SER A 21 0.05 -1.93 0.27
CA SER A 21 0.06 -0.52 0.62
C SER A 21 0.36 -0.29 2.10
N PHE A 22 0.99 0.86 2.38
CA PHE A 22 1.09 1.38 3.73
C PHE A 22 -0.02 2.40 3.98
N TRP A 23 -0.61 2.32 5.16
CA TRP A 23 -1.61 3.27 5.63
C TRP A 23 -1.01 4.17 6.72
N SER A 24 -1.25 5.47 6.61
CA SER A 24 -0.87 6.44 7.65
C SER A 24 -2.04 7.35 8.00
N ALA A 25 -2.27 7.53 9.30
CA ALA A 25 -3.25 8.47 9.82
C ALA A 25 -2.77 9.92 9.78
N SER A 26 -1.45 10.15 9.86
CA SER A 26 -0.83 11.47 9.93
C SER A 26 -0.08 11.85 8.64
N GLY A 27 -0.27 11.06 7.58
CA GLY A 27 0.44 11.20 6.31
C GLY A 27 1.86 10.61 6.31
N PHE A 28 2.55 10.75 5.18
CA PHE A 28 3.91 10.29 4.95
C PHE A 28 4.85 11.45 4.69
N THR A 29 6.10 11.31 5.12
CA THR A 29 7.17 12.24 4.72
C THR A 29 7.44 12.14 3.22
N VAL A 30 8.05 13.17 2.63
CA VAL A 30 8.42 13.18 1.20
C VAL A 30 9.36 12.01 0.88
N GLN A 31 10.30 11.70 1.77
CA GLN A 31 11.22 10.57 1.61
C GLN A 31 10.46 9.24 1.56
N ALA A 32 9.48 9.04 2.45
CA ALA A 32 8.68 7.82 2.48
C ALA A 32 7.81 7.67 1.23
N LYS A 33 7.23 8.78 0.72
CA LYS A 33 6.46 8.79 -0.53
C LYS A 33 7.33 8.38 -1.72
N ASN A 34 8.53 8.95 -1.83
CA ASN A 34 9.48 8.63 -2.90
C ASN A 34 9.90 7.16 -2.86
N LEU A 35 10.25 6.65 -1.69
CA LEU A 35 10.63 5.24 -1.51
C LEU A 35 9.48 4.30 -1.91
N CYS A 36 8.24 4.59 -1.49
CA CYS A 36 7.09 3.76 -1.86
C CYS A 36 6.87 3.75 -3.39
N LYS A 37 7.04 4.91 -4.06
CA LYS A 37 6.97 5.01 -5.52
C LYS A 37 8.04 4.17 -6.21
N GLU A 38 9.30 4.25 -5.77
CA GLU A 38 10.41 3.46 -6.33
C GLU A 38 10.19 1.95 -6.17
N LYS A 39 9.58 1.53 -5.05
CA LYS A 39 9.31 0.12 -4.74
C LYS A 39 7.97 -0.39 -5.28
N ASN A 40 7.20 0.44 -6.00
CA ASN A 40 5.83 0.14 -6.44
C ASN A 40 4.90 -0.30 -5.29
N ILE A 41 5.04 0.36 -4.13
CA ILE A 41 4.20 0.17 -2.95
C ILE A 41 3.12 1.25 -2.95
N GLY A 42 1.86 0.86 -2.76
CA GLY A 42 0.76 1.80 -2.62
C GLY A 42 0.83 2.58 -1.31
N ILE A 43 0.27 3.78 -1.28
CA ILE A 43 0.10 4.56 -0.05
C ILE A 43 -1.36 4.96 0.10
N ALA A 44 -1.85 4.96 1.34
CA ALA A 44 -3.16 5.48 1.70
C ALA A 44 -3.01 6.41 2.90
N GLU A 45 -3.52 7.63 2.78
CA GLU A 45 -3.44 8.66 3.82
C GLU A 45 -4.85 9.06 4.24
N ARG A 46 -5.12 9.13 5.54
CA ARG A 46 -6.29 9.84 6.06
C ARG A 46 -5.90 11.31 6.20
N ILE A 47 -6.56 12.19 5.46
CA ILE A 47 -6.42 13.63 5.62
C ILE A 47 -7.58 14.08 6.50
N GLU A 48 -7.31 14.34 7.78
CA GLU A 48 -8.29 15.01 8.64
C GLU A 48 -8.24 16.51 8.32
N TYR A 49 -9.33 17.03 7.76
CA TYR A 49 -9.53 18.47 7.65
C TYR A 49 -9.91 18.99 9.04
N LEU A 50 -9.15 19.96 9.55
CA LEU A 50 -9.48 20.72 10.76
C LEU A 50 -10.70 21.60 10.53
#